data_AF-A0A960M363-F1
#
_entry.id   AF-A0A960M363-F1
#
_cell.length_a   1.000
_cell.length_b   1.000
_cell.length_c   1.000
_cell.angle_alpha   90.00
_cell.angle_beta   90.00
_cell.angle_gamma   90.00
#
_symmetry.space_group_name_H-M   'P 1'
#
loop_
_entity.id
_entity.type
_entity.pdbx_description
1 polymer ?
#
loop_
_entity_poly.entity_id
_entity_poly.type
_entity_poly.pdbx_seq_one_letter_code
_entity_poly.pdbx_strand_id
1 'polypeptide(L)'
;MTTLSTALRSSNIEVGIKGWVKSPIEDPLLELDRASEAFSGELPENLKAKAELLQREAEYFLSKTTSHSHDGYLILQKLFNLIISIVETIFDVLGLQALLSRKDYEWQDENKSYKMMNLISFIGMLSTSILPLIGGDEARKKFAVFLTAIMGMSLIYPYFKPTPRDLPRGLNWSEGIRNREVEVLEGEKRILDQMAAAIKMQKKVLLVGPSGAGKTETAKAFVEAIEEGRYPELRKLTSFYYNTADIIDGSGWNLLGRIKALVGRNREKVLFIWDEFHVVCKDHLADQMKTHFDPGPQGQPYAIVITTDEEIDAFRRGSHGALLRRFERIEISRCDNQRALRLLPSLLIRKMPEAIVLNPEELFTYLIDQCREKLPPERFIPYQVHNALEVLNRCLELIGESQLITPSSEALADQSEIQAHTSLRVAGAASSVFAIGAERDREISGKAARLSQQQAILIERECEVKALFLKRGQLLAIKKLFYQTALKIAQSKKPLRSDLVKFHLIGSYVERFMQAAVIEEGERLSVKTVVDQRLIDQVIEEIIRDRTPANAVE
;
A
#
# COMPACT_ATOMS: atom_id res chain seq x y z
N MET A 1 -13.42 -39.33 11.90
CA MET A 1 -12.96 -39.16 10.50
C MET A 1 -13.57 -40.19 9.54
N THR A 2 -13.73 -41.46 9.92
CA THR A 2 -14.32 -42.52 9.07
C THR A 2 -15.86 -42.60 9.06
N THR A 3 -16.55 -41.86 9.93
CA THR A 3 -18.02 -41.81 10.00
C THR A 3 -18.64 -40.62 9.25
N LEU A 4 -17.84 -39.59 8.91
CA LEU A 4 -18.30 -38.47 8.07
C LEU A 4 -18.30 -38.83 6.57
N SER A 5 -17.43 -39.75 6.14
CA SER A 5 -17.31 -40.16 4.73
C SER A 5 -18.43 -41.10 4.28
N THR A 6 -19.15 -41.73 5.20
CA THR A 6 -20.24 -42.67 4.88
C THR A 6 -21.60 -41.96 4.78
N ALA A 7 -21.78 -40.85 5.50
CA ALA A 7 -22.99 -40.03 5.41
C ALA A 7 -23.03 -39.10 4.17
N LEU A 8 -21.87 -38.85 3.53
CA LEU A 8 -21.72 -37.90 2.42
C LEU A 8 -21.80 -38.53 1.00
N ARG A 9 -22.01 -39.85 0.88
CA ARG A 9 -21.93 -40.61 -0.39
C ARG A 9 -23.19 -40.61 -1.28
N SER A 10 -24.28 -39.97 -0.87
CA SER A 10 -25.58 -40.09 -1.59
C SER A 10 -25.83 -39.03 -2.67
N SER A 11 -24.85 -38.17 -3.02
CA SER A 11 -25.04 -37.12 -4.04
C SER A 11 -24.03 -37.22 -5.19
N ASN A 12 -24.52 -37.17 -6.43
CA ASN A 12 -23.74 -37.09 -7.67
C ASN A 12 -22.80 -35.86 -7.76
N ILE A 13 -22.82 -34.99 -6.74
CA ILE A 13 -22.08 -33.74 -6.63
C ILE A 13 -20.59 -33.99 -6.35
N GLU A 14 -20.24 -35.08 -5.65
CA GLU A 14 -18.85 -35.37 -5.26
C GLU A 14 -17.95 -35.70 -6.47
N VAL A 15 -18.52 -36.27 -7.55
CA VAL A 15 -17.77 -36.59 -8.77
C VAL A 15 -17.37 -35.32 -9.52
N GLY A 16 -18.27 -34.32 -9.58
CA GLY A 16 -17.98 -33.00 -10.14
C GLY A 16 -16.92 -32.26 -9.34
N ILE A 17 -17.06 -32.20 -8.02
CA ILE A 17 -16.12 -31.47 -7.13
C ILE A 17 -14.74 -32.15 -7.06
N LYS A 18 -14.65 -33.49 -7.09
CA LYS A 18 -13.34 -34.19 -7.15
C LYS A 18 -12.59 -33.93 -8.47
N GLY A 19 -13.31 -33.63 -9.55
CA GLY A 19 -12.71 -33.18 -10.81
C GLY A 19 -11.92 -31.87 -10.66
N TRP A 20 -12.31 -31.00 -9.72
CA TRP A 20 -11.69 -29.69 -9.49
C TRP A 20 -10.28 -29.77 -8.93
N VAL A 21 -9.93 -30.85 -8.24
CA VAL A 21 -8.60 -31.05 -7.62
C VAL A 21 -7.61 -31.68 -8.58
N LYS A 22 -8.09 -32.49 -9.52
CA LYS A 22 -7.23 -33.39 -10.32
C LYS A 22 -6.93 -32.89 -11.73
N SER A 23 -7.61 -31.85 -12.19
CA SER A 23 -7.43 -31.29 -13.53
C SER A 23 -7.38 -29.77 -13.45
N PRO A 24 -6.59 -29.08 -14.30
CA PRO A 24 -6.81 -27.67 -14.57
C PRO A 24 -8.17 -27.55 -15.26
N ILE A 25 -9.23 -27.40 -14.46
CA ILE A 25 -10.57 -27.19 -15.00
C ILE A 25 -10.54 -25.89 -15.80
N GLU A 26 -10.93 -25.98 -17.07
CA GLU A 26 -10.99 -24.85 -17.99
C GLU A 26 -11.97 -23.76 -17.51
N ASP A 27 -13.03 -24.14 -16.78
CA ASP A 27 -13.95 -23.18 -16.13
C ASP A 27 -14.67 -23.74 -14.86
N PRO A 28 -14.22 -23.40 -13.63
CA PRO A 28 -14.89 -23.78 -12.37
C PRO A 28 -16.33 -23.25 -12.25
N LEU A 29 -16.69 -22.19 -12.98
CA LEU A 29 -18.02 -21.58 -12.92
C LEU A 29 -19.06 -22.48 -13.59
N LEU A 30 -18.70 -23.07 -14.73
CA LEU A 30 -19.59 -23.95 -15.49
C LEU A 30 -19.99 -25.20 -14.69
N GLU A 31 -19.04 -25.79 -13.97
CA GLU A 31 -19.29 -26.98 -13.16
C GLU A 31 -20.12 -26.67 -11.90
N LEU A 32 -19.93 -25.48 -11.30
CA LEU A 32 -20.78 -25.06 -10.18
C LEU A 32 -22.21 -24.80 -10.64
N ASP A 33 -22.38 -24.24 -11.83
CA ASP A 33 -23.69 -23.97 -12.40
C ASP A 33 -24.45 -25.26 -12.67
N ARG A 34 -23.78 -26.27 -13.24
CA ARG A 34 -24.32 -27.63 -13.39
C ARG A 34 -24.70 -28.26 -12.05
N ALA A 35 -23.82 -28.15 -11.04
CA ALA A 35 -24.09 -28.68 -9.70
C ALA A 35 -25.27 -27.98 -9.03
N SER A 36 -25.42 -26.67 -9.24
CA SER A 36 -26.56 -25.89 -8.73
C SER A 36 -27.87 -26.26 -9.41
N GLU A 37 -27.85 -26.54 -10.72
CA GLU A 37 -29.04 -26.97 -11.46
C GLU A 37 -29.47 -28.39 -11.06
N ALA A 38 -28.51 -29.26 -10.75
CA ALA A 38 -28.75 -30.64 -10.33
C ALA A 38 -29.12 -30.79 -8.84
N PHE A 39 -28.98 -29.75 -8.02
CA PHE A 39 -29.22 -29.84 -6.58
C PHE A 39 -30.72 -29.93 -6.25
N SER A 40 -31.15 -31.11 -5.78
CA SER A 40 -32.53 -31.39 -5.37
C SER A 40 -32.78 -31.30 -3.85
N GLY A 41 -31.76 -30.97 -3.05
CA GLY A 41 -31.85 -30.93 -1.59
C GLY A 41 -32.72 -29.80 -1.04
N GLU A 42 -33.11 -29.92 0.23
CA GLU A 42 -33.75 -28.83 0.98
C GLU A 42 -32.71 -27.75 1.33
N LEU A 43 -33.12 -26.49 1.20
CA LEU A 43 -32.29 -25.33 1.52
C LEU A 43 -32.58 -24.86 2.95
N PRO A 44 -31.56 -24.45 3.72
CA PRO A 44 -31.79 -23.78 5.00
C PRO A 44 -32.65 -22.53 4.84
N GLU A 45 -33.64 -22.34 5.72
CA GLU A 45 -34.59 -21.22 5.63
C GLU A 45 -33.93 -19.84 5.85
N ASN A 46 -32.74 -19.80 6.47
CA ASN A 46 -32.03 -18.59 6.85
C ASN A 46 -30.93 -18.15 5.88
N LEU A 47 -30.79 -18.77 4.69
CA LEU A 47 -29.72 -18.44 3.75
C LEU A 47 -29.72 -16.97 3.31
N LYS A 48 -30.91 -16.38 3.12
CA LYS A 48 -31.02 -14.96 2.78
C LYS A 48 -30.51 -14.06 3.90
N ALA A 49 -30.94 -14.30 5.14
CA ALA A 49 -30.48 -13.55 6.30
C ALA A 49 -28.96 -13.67 6.48
N LYS A 50 -28.40 -14.87 6.25
CA LYS A 50 -26.94 -15.08 6.26
C LYS A 50 -26.22 -14.27 5.17
N ALA A 51 -26.76 -14.23 3.96
CA ALA A 51 -26.19 -13.41 2.88
C ALA A 51 -26.30 -11.90 3.17
N GLU A 52 -27.42 -11.45 3.76
CA GLU A 52 -27.62 -10.05 4.20
C GLU A 52 -26.61 -9.64 5.28
N LEU A 53 -26.30 -10.53 6.24
CA LEU A 53 -25.25 -10.29 7.25
C LEU A 53 -23.87 -10.14 6.60
N LEU A 54 -23.60 -10.89 5.53
CA LEU A 54 -22.33 -10.84 4.80
C LEU A 54 -22.25 -9.69 3.80
N GLN A 55 -23.30 -8.90 3.60
CA GLN A 55 -23.33 -7.89 2.53
C GLN A 55 -22.16 -6.90 2.65
N ARG A 56 -21.91 -6.35 3.84
CA ARG A 56 -20.82 -5.38 4.06
C ARG A 56 -19.45 -5.99 3.83
N GLU A 57 -19.27 -7.23 4.30
CA GLU A 57 -18.03 -7.97 4.12
C GLU A 57 -17.80 -8.30 2.63
N ALA A 58 -18.86 -8.66 1.91
CA ALA A 58 -18.84 -8.93 0.47
C ALA A 58 -18.47 -7.68 -0.33
N GLU A 59 -19.11 -6.54 -0.04
CA GLU A 59 -18.78 -5.24 -0.65
C GLU A 59 -17.31 -4.89 -0.41
N TYR A 60 -16.84 -5.06 0.82
CA TYR A 60 -15.46 -4.79 1.19
C TYR A 60 -14.48 -5.72 0.45
N PHE A 61 -14.68 -7.04 0.55
CA PHE A 61 -13.81 -8.05 -0.07
C PHE A 61 -13.72 -7.84 -1.58
N LEU A 62 -14.86 -7.62 -2.25
CA LEU A 62 -14.87 -7.39 -3.69
C LEU A 62 -14.16 -6.09 -4.04
N SER A 63 -14.41 -4.99 -3.33
CA SER A 63 -13.74 -3.71 -3.60
C SER A 63 -12.21 -3.78 -3.52
N LYS A 64 -11.67 -4.60 -2.59
CA LYS A 64 -10.22 -4.74 -2.40
C LYS A 64 -9.60 -5.79 -3.34
N THR A 65 -10.35 -6.82 -3.73
CA THR A 65 -9.84 -7.92 -4.56
C THR A 65 -10.15 -7.81 -6.06
N THR A 66 -11.10 -6.96 -6.47
CA THR A 66 -11.26 -6.59 -7.88
C THR A 66 -10.28 -5.49 -8.22
N SER A 67 -9.28 -5.81 -9.03
CA SER A 67 -8.46 -4.79 -9.68
C SER A 67 -9.38 -3.98 -10.61
N HIS A 68 -9.74 -2.76 -10.23
CA HIS A 68 -10.24 -1.82 -11.23
C HIS A 68 -9.10 -1.57 -12.22
N SER A 69 -9.24 -2.09 -13.43
CA SER A 69 -8.38 -1.80 -14.57
C SER A 69 -8.50 -0.31 -14.90
N HIS A 70 -7.73 0.53 -14.22
CA HIS A 70 -7.53 1.94 -14.56
C HIS A 70 -6.24 2.15 -15.39
N ASP A 71 -5.70 1.07 -15.98
CA ASP A 71 -4.42 1.08 -16.71
C ASP A 71 -4.37 2.11 -17.84
N GLY A 72 -5.48 2.32 -18.57
CA GLY A 72 -5.52 3.31 -19.66
C GLY A 72 -5.36 4.75 -19.18
N TYR A 73 -6.04 5.12 -18.08
CA TYR A 73 -5.96 6.46 -17.49
C TYR A 73 -4.60 6.69 -16.82
N LEU A 74 -4.07 5.67 -16.15
CA LEU A 74 -2.77 5.74 -15.48
C LEU A 74 -1.62 5.92 -16.48
N ILE A 75 -1.67 5.27 -17.64
CA ILE A 75 -0.67 5.43 -18.71
C ILE A 75 -0.76 6.82 -19.34
N LEU A 76 -1.96 7.32 -19.62
CA LEU A 76 -2.16 8.68 -20.17
C LEU A 76 -1.68 9.75 -19.18
N GLN A 77 -1.97 9.54 -17.89
CA GLN A 77 -1.50 10.41 -16.82
C GLN A 77 0.03 10.35 -16.76
N LYS A 78 0.67 9.18 -16.73
CA LYS A 78 2.14 9.02 -16.74
C LYS A 78 2.81 9.76 -17.91
N LEU A 79 2.25 9.68 -19.13
CA LEU A 79 2.73 10.43 -20.29
C LEU A 79 2.62 11.94 -20.11
N PHE A 80 1.49 12.43 -19.62
CA PHE A 80 1.31 13.86 -19.34
C PHE A 80 2.27 14.35 -18.25
N ASN A 81 2.59 13.51 -17.28
CA ASN A 81 3.51 13.83 -16.18
C ASN A 81 4.95 13.91 -16.64
N LEU A 82 5.35 13.00 -17.54
CA LEU A 82 6.66 13.04 -18.16
C LEU A 82 6.86 14.35 -18.93
N ILE A 83 5.84 14.80 -19.67
CA ILE A 83 5.87 16.08 -20.37
C ILE A 83 6.00 17.25 -19.39
N ILE A 84 5.22 17.26 -18.30
CA ILE A 84 5.32 18.31 -17.26
C ILE A 84 6.70 18.32 -16.62
N SER A 85 7.26 17.15 -16.27
CA SER A 85 8.58 17.03 -15.64
C SER A 85 9.70 17.53 -16.55
N ILE A 86 9.63 17.22 -17.86
CA ILE A 86 10.57 17.75 -18.86
C ILE A 86 10.48 19.28 -18.93
N VAL A 87 9.26 19.82 -18.95
CA VAL A 87 9.03 21.28 -18.98
C VAL A 87 9.54 21.96 -17.70
N GLU A 88 9.30 21.37 -16.53
CA GLU A 88 9.79 21.87 -15.24
C GLU A 88 11.32 21.82 -15.16
N THR A 89 11.95 20.74 -15.64
CA THR A 89 13.41 20.62 -15.71
C THR A 89 14.01 21.67 -16.64
N ILE A 90 13.38 21.92 -17.79
CA ILE A 90 13.79 23.00 -18.71
C ILE A 90 13.63 24.36 -18.01
N PHE A 91 12.54 24.59 -17.28
CA PHE A 91 12.35 25.84 -16.55
C PHE A 91 13.33 26.04 -15.39
N ASP A 92 13.71 24.99 -14.69
CA ASP A 92 14.67 25.04 -13.57
C ASP A 92 16.09 25.28 -14.08
N VAL A 93 16.52 24.53 -15.11
CA VAL A 93 17.85 24.71 -15.75
C VAL A 93 18.00 26.12 -16.33
N LEU A 94 16.90 26.70 -16.84
CA LEU A 94 16.90 28.06 -17.41
C LEU A 94 16.59 29.16 -16.39
N GLY A 95 16.36 28.82 -15.10
CA GLY A 95 16.01 29.80 -14.06
C GLY A 95 14.68 30.55 -14.30
N LEU A 96 13.81 30.01 -15.15
CA LEU A 96 12.54 30.61 -15.58
C LEU A 96 11.41 30.44 -14.57
N GLN A 97 11.58 29.55 -13.60
CA GLN A 97 10.61 29.28 -12.55
C GLN A 97 10.25 30.54 -11.75
N ALA A 98 11.23 31.43 -11.53
CA ALA A 98 11.05 32.70 -10.83
C ALA A 98 10.26 33.75 -11.64
N LEU A 99 10.32 33.69 -12.98
CA LEU A 99 9.57 34.57 -13.89
C LEU A 99 8.08 34.19 -13.96
N LEU A 100 7.78 32.90 -13.78
CA LEU A 100 6.43 32.32 -13.91
C LEU A 100 5.69 32.21 -12.57
N SER A 101 6.39 32.32 -11.44
CA SER A 101 5.74 32.49 -10.14
C SER A 101 5.12 33.89 -10.06
N ARG A 102 3.79 34.01 -10.10
CA ARG A 102 3.13 35.27 -9.71
C ARG A 102 3.38 35.45 -8.21
N LYS A 103 4.46 36.15 -7.84
CA LYS A 103 4.55 36.73 -6.50
C LYS A 103 3.57 37.90 -6.47
N ASP A 104 2.51 37.75 -5.68
CA ASP A 104 1.50 38.80 -5.44
C ASP A 104 2.04 39.95 -4.56
N TYR A 105 3.34 40.24 -4.63
CA TYR A 105 3.95 41.40 -3.98
C TYR A 105 4.59 42.26 -5.06
N GLU A 106 3.86 43.30 -5.45
CA GLU A 106 4.37 44.45 -6.16
C GLU A 106 5.54 45.07 -5.33
N TRP A 107 6.52 45.65 -6.03
CA TRP A 107 7.60 46.54 -5.53
C TRP A 107 9.02 45.99 -5.23
N GLN A 108 9.38 44.72 -5.49
CA GLN A 108 10.79 44.26 -5.31
C GLN A 108 11.44 43.42 -6.43
N ASP A 109 10.89 43.36 -7.65
CA ASP A 109 11.52 42.58 -8.74
C ASP A 109 12.13 43.49 -9.83
N GLU A 110 13.16 44.27 -9.46
CA GLU A 110 14.04 45.00 -10.40
C GLU A 110 14.69 44.07 -11.45
N ASN A 111 14.65 42.76 -11.23
CA ASN A 111 15.24 41.76 -12.11
C ASN A 111 14.28 41.12 -13.11
N LYS A 112 12.99 41.49 -13.14
CA LYS A 112 12.03 40.87 -14.05
C LYS A 112 12.35 41.17 -15.52
N SER A 113 12.70 42.43 -15.82
CA SER A 113 13.12 42.88 -17.15
C SER A 113 14.41 42.20 -17.60
N TYR A 114 15.40 42.11 -16.69
CA TYR A 114 16.69 41.45 -16.95
C TYR A 114 16.52 39.95 -17.25
N LYS A 115 15.69 39.25 -16.47
CA LYS A 115 15.38 37.83 -16.71
C LYS A 115 14.61 37.60 -18.01
N MET A 116 13.69 38.51 -18.37
CA MET A 116 12.97 38.44 -19.67
C MET A 116 13.93 38.66 -20.83
N MET A 117 14.88 39.58 -20.69
CA MET A 117 15.92 39.85 -21.68
C MET A 117 16.89 38.67 -21.84
N ASN A 118 17.22 37.97 -20.75
CA ASN A 118 18.03 36.74 -20.80
C ASN A 118 17.28 35.59 -21.48
N LEU A 119 15.96 35.44 -21.26
CA LEU A 119 15.16 34.44 -21.98
C LEU A 119 15.10 34.71 -23.47
N ILE A 120 14.86 35.97 -23.87
CA ILE A 120 14.85 36.40 -25.27
C ILE A 120 16.23 36.17 -25.90
N SER A 121 17.30 36.51 -25.17
CA SER A 121 18.68 36.31 -25.65
C SER A 121 19.04 34.83 -25.78
N PHE A 122 18.58 33.98 -24.86
CA PHE A 122 18.80 32.54 -24.91
C PHE A 122 18.01 31.87 -26.05
N ILE A 123 16.76 32.26 -26.26
CA ILE A 123 15.96 31.82 -27.42
C ILE A 123 16.61 32.31 -28.72
N GLY A 124 17.11 33.54 -28.74
CA GLY A 124 17.89 34.09 -29.84
C GLY A 124 19.15 33.25 -30.13
N MET A 125 19.89 32.87 -29.08
CA MET A 125 21.10 32.05 -29.17
C MET A 125 20.82 30.62 -29.65
N LEU A 126 19.76 29.97 -29.13
CA LEU A 126 19.31 28.66 -29.61
C LEU A 126 18.84 28.73 -31.06
N SER A 127 18.09 29.77 -31.41
CA SER A 127 17.66 30.02 -32.79
C SER A 127 18.86 30.15 -33.72
N THR A 128 19.86 30.97 -33.39
CA THR A 128 21.02 31.20 -34.25
C THR A 128 22.01 30.02 -34.30
N SER A 129 22.10 29.22 -33.24
CA SER A 129 23.04 28.09 -33.16
C SER A 129 22.46 26.79 -33.71
N ILE A 130 21.14 26.56 -33.56
CA ILE A 130 20.48 25.32 -33.98
C ILE A 130 19.85 25.43 -35.38
N LEU A 131 19.29 26.58 -35.80
CA LEU A 131 18.72 26.72 -37.15
C LEU A 131 19.69 26.42 -38.31
N PRO A 132 21.00 26.70 -38.22
CA PRO A 132 21.94 26.37 -39.30
C PRO A 132 22.23 24.88 -39.40
N LEU A 133 22.17 24.14 -38.28
CA LEU A 133 22.44 22.69 -38.23
C LEU A 133 21.25 21.87 -38.74
N ILE A 134 20.04 22.39 -38.61
CA ILE A 134 18.82 21.77 -39.12
C ILE A 134 18.57 22.29 -40.54
N GLY A 135 19.22 21.68 -41.53
CA GLY A 135 19.07 22.05 -42.94
C GLY A 135 17.62 21.92 -43.45
N GLY A 136 17.19 22.87 -44.28
CA GLY A 136 15.89 22.87 -44.96
C GLY A 136 14.88 23.87 -44.38
N ASP A 137 14.23 24.64 -45.27
CA ASP A 137 13.25 25.68 -44.88
C ASP A 137 12.03 25.12 -44.15
N GLU A 138 11.65 23.86 -44.41
CA GLU A 138 10.60 23.17 -43.65
C GLU A 138 10.97 22.95 -42.18
N ALA A 139 12.22 22.57 -41.92
CA ALA A 139 12.65 22.24 -40.57
C ALA A 139 12.81 23.50 -39.71
N ARG A 140 13.25 24.61 -40.33
CA ARG A 140 13.24 25.95 -39.70
C ARG A 140 11.83 26.41 -39.33
N LYS A 141 10.84 26.21 -40.20
CA LYS A 141 9.43 26.54 -39.90
C LYS A 141 8.92 25.69 -38.72
N LYS A 142 9.19 24.39 -38.69
CA LYS A 142 8.80 23.50 -37.59
C LYS A 142 9.44 23.90 -36.26
N PHE A 143 10.72 24.29 -36.26
CA PHE A 143 11.42 24.76 -35.07
C PHE A 143 10.91 26.12 -34.56
N ALA A 144 10.64 27.07 -35.47
CA ALA A 144 10.06 28.36 -35.11
C ALA A 144 8.65 28.21 -34.50
N VAL A 145 7.83 27.31 -35.06
CA VAL A 145 6.51 26.95 -34.49
C VAL A 145 6.66 26.33 -33.10
N PHE A 146 7.63 25.42 -32.91
CA PHE A 146 7.92 24.81 -31.61
C PHE A 146 8.33 25.83 -30.53
N LEU A 147 9.25 26.75 -30.85
CA LEU A 147 9.63 27.85 -29.95
C LEU A 147 8.46 28.78 -29.61
N THR A 148 7.65 29.13 -30.62
CA THR A 148 6.45 29.95 -30.42
C THR A 148 5.44 29.23 -29.51
N ALA A 149 5.29 27.91 -29.67
CA ALA A 149 4.44 27.09 -28.82
C ALA A 149 4.95 27.02 -27.37
N ILE A 150 6.26 26.88 -27.15
CA ILE A 150 6.87 26.95 -25.82
C ILE A 150 6.61 28.32 -25.18
N MET A 151 6.78 29.40 -25.94
CA MET A 151 6.57 30.76 -25.43
C MET A 151 5.10 31.02 -25.09
N GLY A 152 4.17 30.58 -25.95
CA GLY A 152 2.74 30.62 -25.68
C GLY A 152 2.36 29.77 -24.45
N MET A 153 2.87 28.55 -24.36
CA MET A 153 2.69 27.69 -23.18
C MET A 153 3.25 28.34 -21.91
N SER A 154 4.40 29.01 -21.98
CA SER A 154 5.02 29.70 -20.83
C SER A 154 4.16 30.88 -20.34
N LEU A 155 3.57 31.67 -21.25
CA LEU A 155 2.63 32.75 -20.89
C LEU A 155 1.33 32.23 -20.27
N ILE A 156 0.90 31.04 -20.71
CA ILE A 156 -0.34 30.40 -20.27
C ILE A 156 -0.10 29.55 -19.00
N TYR A 157 1.12 29.06 -18.77
CA TYR A 157 1.49 28.14 -17.69
C TYR A 157 1.07 28.61 -16.28
N PRO A 158 1.21 29.90 -15.89
CA PRO A 158 0.75 30.38 -14.59
C PRO A 158 -0.76 30.20 -14.36
N TYR A 159 -1.55 30.08 -15.42
CA TYR A 159 -3.00 29.85 -15.36
C TYR A 159 -3.37 28.37 -15.31
N PHE A 160 -2.46 27.48 -15.73
CA PHE A 160 -2.68 26.03 -15.77
C PHE A 160 -1.72 25.24 -14.86
N LYS A 161 -0.93 25.91 -14.01
CA LYS A 161 0.04 25.26 -13.12
C LYS A 161 -0.65 24.14 -12.33
N PRO A 162 -0.29 22.86 -12.58
CA PRO A 162 -0.94 21.73 -11.91
C PRO A 162 -0.66 21.78 -10.42
N THR A 163 -1.48 21.08 -9.64
CA THR A 163 -1.18 20.84 -8.22
C THR A 163 0.20 20.17 -8.14
N PRO A 164 1.12 20.64 -7.28
CA PRO A 164 2.42 20.00 -7.13
C PRO A 164 2.22 18.53 -6.77
N ARG A 165 3.07 17.66 -7.31
CA ARG A 165 3.07 16.21 -7.03
C ARG A 165 4.00 15.87 -5.89
N ASP A 166 5.14 16.54 -5.88
CA ASP A 166 6.16 16.40 -4.88
C ASP A 166 6.34 17.73 -4.17
N LEU A 167 6.41 17.64 -2.84
CA LEU A 167 6.80 18.76 -2.02
C LEU A 167 8.07 18.37 -1.27
N PRO A 168 8.99 19.32 -1.00
CA PRO A 168 10.24 19.02 -0.32
C PRO A 168 9.95 18.41 1.05
N ARG A 169 10.52 17.22 1.32
CA ARG A 169 10.32 16.42 2.55
C ARG A 169 8.86 16.01 2.83
N GLY A 170 7.94 16.18 1.87
CA GLY A 170 6.55 15.79 2.01
C GLY A 170 6.26 14.50 1.26
N LEU A 171 5.58 13.56 1.90
CA LEU A 171 5.12 12.33 1.26
C LEU A 171 3.73 12.56 0.67
N ASN A 172 3.57 12.31 -0.63
CA ASN A 172 2.28 12.41 -1.30
C ASN A 172 1.43 11.17 -1.01
N TRP A 173 0.63 11.22 0.07
CA TRP A 173 -0.25 10.11 0.44
C TRP A 173 -1.37 9.88 -0.57
N SER A 174 -1.87 10.91 -1.24
CA SER A 174 -2.85 10.73 -2.32
C SER A 174 -2.31 9.85 -3.46
N GLU A 175 -1.09 10.09 -3.89
CA GLU A 175 -0.43 9.27 -4.92
C GLU A 175 -0.06 7.89 -4.40
N GLY A 176 0.55 7.82 -3.21
CA GLY A 176 0.92 6.54 -2.59
C GLY A 176 -0.29 5.62 -2.34
N ILE A 177 -1.46 6.16 -2.00
CA ILE A 177 -2.69 5.36 -1.84
C ILE A 177 -3.19 4.87 -3.20
N ARG A 178 -3.20 5.71 -4.23
CA ARG A 178 -3.59 5.29 -5.60
C ARG A 178 -2.67 4.21 -6.14
N ASN A 179 -1.37 4.30 -5.85
CA ASN A 179 -0.36 3.31 -6.23
C ASN A 179 -0.30 2.10 -5.29
N ARG A 180 -1.08 2.10 -4.19
CA ARG A 180 -1.07 1.07 -3.12
C ARG A 180 0.29 0.92 -2.41
N GLU A 181 1.10 1.97 -2.42
CA GLU A 181 2.38 2.05 -1.70
C GLU A 181 2.16 2.40 -0.21
N VAL A 182 1.07 3.11 0.10
CA VAL A 182 0.71 3.46 1.48
C VAL A 182 -0.26 2.42 2.00
N GLU A 183 0.17 1.70 3.04
CA GLU A 183 -0.71 0.83 3.81
C GLU A 183 -1.67 1.66 4.67
N VAL A 184 -2.96 1.34 4.58
CA VAL A 184 -4.03 2.04 5.28
C VAL A 184 -4.87 1.04 6.07
N LEU A 185 -5.00 1.25 7.37
CA LEU A 185 -5.97 0.52 8.18
C LEU A 185 -7.36 1.15 8.07
N GLU A 186 -8.40 0.34 8.25
CA GLU A 186 -9.77 0.83 8.18
C GLU A 186 -10.05 1.85 9.32
N GLY A 187 -10.46 3.06 8.92
CA GLY A 187 -10.82 4.13 9.85
C GLY A 187 -12.26 4.05 10.32
N GLU A 188 -12.54 4.52 11.54
CA GLU A 188 -13.91 4.60 12.06
C GLU A 188 -14.72 5.62 11.28
N LYS A 189 -15.76 5.16 10.56
CA LYS A 189 -16.62 6.00 9.72
C LYS A 189 -17.10 7.28 10.41
N ARG A 190 -17.53 7.19 11.67
CA ARG A 190 -17.98 8.36 12.45
C ARG A 190 -16.89 9.43 12.57
N ILE A 191 -15.64 9.02 12.81
CA ILE A 191 -14.49 9.92 12.92
C ILE A 191 -14.16 10.50 11.54
N LEU A 192 -14.14 9.66 10.50
CA LEU A 192 -13.90 10.11 9.13
C LEU A 192 -14.95 11.13 8.65
N ASP A 193 -16.23 10.92 8.99
CA ASP A 193 -17.32 11.84 8.67
C ASP A 193 -17.19 13.17 9.42
N GLN A 194 -16.74 13.14 10.69
CA GLN A 194 -16.43 14.35 11.47
C GLN A 194 -15.26 15.13 10.86
N MET A 195 -14.20 14.44 10.45
CA MET A 195 -13.07 15.05 9.74
C MET A 195 -13.53 15.67 8.42
N ALA A 196 -14.34 14.96 7.64
CA ALA A 196 -14.89 15.46 6.37
C ALA A 196 -15.70 16.73 6.57
N ALA A 197 -16.58 16.75 7.58
CA ALA A 197 -17.41 17.91 7.90
C ALA A 197 -16.56 19.13 8.29
N ALA A 198 -15.53 18.94 9.12
CA ALA A 198 -14.62 20.01 9.51
C ALA A 198 -13.86 20.59 8.30
N ILE A 199 -13.25 19.72 7.49
CA ILE A 199 -12.50 20.11 6.30
C ILE A 199 -13.41 20.81 5.27
N LYS A 200 -14.65 20.34 5.09
CA LYS A 200 -15.65 20.98 4.22
C LYS A 200 -15.98 22.42 4.63
N MET A 201 -16.01 22.68 5.93
CA MET A 201 -16.19 24.02 6.49
C MET A 201 -14.90 24.86 6.47
N GLN A 202 -13.85 24.40 5.78
CA GLN A 202 -12.52 25.01 5.77
C GLN A 202 -11.92 25.18 7.18
N LYS A 203 -12.35 24.33 8.11
CA LYS A 203 -11.73 24.21 9.43
C LYS A 203 -10.55 23.26 9.34
N LYS A 204 -9.51 23.57 10.11
CA LYS A 204 -8.36 22.68 10.28
C LYS A 204 -8.70 21.65 11.35
N VAL A 205 -8.19 20.44 11.23
CA VAL A 205 -8.49 19.34 12.15
C VAL A 205 -7.29 19.09 13.06
N LEU A 206 -7.54 18.90 14.34
CA LEU A 206 -6.58 18.45 15.32
C LEU A 206 -7.02 17.08 15.85
N LEU A 207 -6.30 16.04 15.47
CA LEU A 207 -6.47 14.68 15.96
C LEU A 207 -5.69 14.50 17.26
N VAL A 208 -6.40 14.14 18.32
CA VAL A 208 -5.86 14.02 19.67
C VAL A 208 -6.27 12.69 20.27
N GLY A 209 -5.38 12.08 21.03
CA GLY A 209 -5.65 10.85 21.75
C GLY A 209 -4.37 10.29 22.34
N PRO A 210 -4.46 9.23 23.16
CA PRO A 210 -3.28 8.59 23.74
C PRO A 210 -2.33 8.06 22.67
N SER A 211 -1.06 7.89 23.02
CA SER A 211 -0.09 7.23 22.14
C SER A 211 -0.57 5.82 21.75
N GLY A 212 -0.37 5.42 20.49
CA GLY A 212 -0.83 4.15 19.94
C GLY A 212 -2.34 4.03 19.69
N ALA A 213 -3.14 5.10 19.83
CA ALA A 213 -4.58 5.07 19.53
C ALA A 213 -4.94 4.97 18.02
N GLY A 214 -3.95 4.99 17.12
CA GLY A 214 -4.18 4.93 15.66
C GLY A 214 -4.54 6.27 15.02
N LYS A 215 -3.98 7.38 15.54
CA LYS A 215 -4.24 8.74 15.00
C LYS A 215 -3.73 8.91 13.57
N THR A 216 -2.48 8.53 13.33
CA THR A 216 -1.85 8.53 11.99
C THR A 216 -2.59 7.61 11.01
N GLU A 217 -2.98 6.42 11.47
CA GLU A 217 -3.80 5.48 10.69
C GLU A 217 -5.18 6.03 10.34
N THR A 218 -5.82 6.76 11.26
CA THR A 218 -7.09 7.44 11.00
C THR A 218 -6.93 8.53 9.94
N ALA A 219 -5.83 9.29 9.97
CA ALA A 219 -5.52 10.29 8.94
C ALA A 219 -5.29 9.64 7.56
N LYS A 220 -4.56 8.52 7.50
CA LYS A 220 -4.40 7.73 6.26
C LYS A 220 -5.74 7.22 5.74
N ALA A 221 -6.57 6.65 6.62
CA ALA A 221 -7.92 6.16 6.29
C ALA A 221 -8.83 7.26 5.74
N PHE A 222 -8.66 8.49 6.24
CA PHE A 222 -9.36 9.65 5.72
C PHE A 222 -8.92 10.02 4.30
N VAL A 223 -7.63 10.01 4.02
CA VAL A 223 -7.12 10.23 2.65
C VAL A 223 -7.61 9.13 1.71
N GLU A 224 -7.56 7.86 2.13
CA GLU A 224 -8.09 6.74 1.35
C GLU A 224 -9.59 6.93 1.05
N ALA A 225 -10.37 7.40 2.03
CA ALA A 225 -11.78 7.71 1.83
C ALA A 225 -12.04 8.82 0.81
N ILE A 226 -11.16 9.83 0.75
CA ILE A 226 -11.23 10.90 -0.25
C ILE A 226 -10.92 10.34 -1.64
N GLU A 227 -9.88 9.51 -1.78
CA GLU A 227 -9.44 8.92 -3.04
C GLU A 227 -10.44 7.89 -3.59
N GLU A 228 -11.00 7.04 -2.72
CA GLU A 228 -12.15 6.16 -3.02
C GLU A 228 -13.42 6.96 -3.36
N GLY A 229 -13.40 8.25 -3.03
CA GLY A 229 -14.43 9.17 -3.42
C GLY A 229 -15.69 9.10 -2.56
N ARG A 230 -15.57 8.62 -1.32
CA ARG A 230 -16.61 8.66 -0.29
C ARG A 230 -17.05 10.08 0.07
N TYR A 231 -16.15 11.06 -0.14
CA TYR A 231 -16.41 12.49 0.04
C TYR A 231 -16.17 13.25 -1.28
N PRO A 232 -17.17 13.27 -2.20
CA PRO A 232 -17.02 13.84 -3.54
C PRO A 232 -16.48 15.28 -3.57
N GLU A 233 -16.88 16.11 -2.61
CA GLU A 233 -16.45 17.50 -2.48
C GLU A 233 -14.95 17.67 -2.15
N LEU A 234 -14.34 16.64 -1.55
CA LEU A 234 -12.93 16.65 -1.14
C LEU A 234 -12.01 16.00 -2.17
N ARG A 235 -12.55 15.35 -3.22
CA ARG A 235 -11.77 14.66 -4.27
C ARG A 235 -10.75 15.54 -5.00
N LYS A 236 -10.93 16.86 -4.97
CA LYS A 236 -10.00 17.83 -5.57
C LYS A 236 -8.72 18.03 -4.75
N LEU A 237 -8.66 17.51 -3.53
CA LEU A 237 -7.54 17.68 -2.62
C LEU A 237 -6.44 16.64 -2.91
N THR A 238 -5.19 17.09 -2.87
CA THR A 238 -4.00 16.24 -2.85
C THR A 238 -3.39 16.32 -1.46
N SER A 239 -3.24 15.16 -0.82
CA SER A 239 -2.79 15.06 0.58
C SER A 239 -1.28 14.87 0.68
N PHE A 240 -0.63 15.74 1.44
CA PHE A 240 0.81 15.67 1.74
C PHE A 240 1.04 15.47 3.23
N TYR A 241 1.78 14.41 3.55
CA TYR A 241 2.18 14.07 4.91
C TYR A 241 3.58 14.57 5.23
N TYR A 242 3.71 15.04 6.46
CA TYR A 242 4.95 15.52 7.05
C TYR A 242 5.07 14.98 8.48
N ASN A 243 6.18 14.31 8.76
CA ASN A 243 6.63 14.13 10.13
C ASN A 243 7.32 15.43 10.56
N THR A 244 6.79 16.09 11.60
CA THR A 244 7.31 17.39 12.05
C THR A 244 8.74 17.26 12.59
N ALA A 245 9.11 16.12 13.19
CA ALA A 245 10.46 15.91 13.70
C ALA A 245 11.52 16.01 12.58
N ASP A 246 11.26 15.38 11.43
CA ASP A 246 12.18 15.31 10.29
C ASP A 246 12.41 16.68 9.60
N ILE A 247 11.57 17.67 9.93
CA ILE A 247 11.65 19.02 9.37
C ILE A 247 12.66 19.88 10.13
N ILE A 248 12.87 19.59 11.42
CA ILE A 248 13.67 20.42 12.32
C ILE A 248 15.17 20.11 12.16
N ASP A 249 15.54 18.88 11.77
CA ASP A 249 16.93 18.42 11.64
C ASP A 249 17.69 19.01 10.41
N GLY A 250 17.86 20.33 10.34
CA GLY A 250 19.03 20.92 9.66
C GLY A 250 18.81 21.84 8.44
N SER A 251 17.58 22.19 8.06
CA SER A 251 17.33 23.28 7.08
C SER A 251 15.91 23.89 7.10
N GLY A 252 15.15 23.63 8.17
CA GLY A 252 13.71 23.93 8.25
C GLY A 252 13.32 25.40 8.07
N TRP A 253 14.23 26.35 8.33
CA TRP A 253 13.94 27.78 8.32
C TRP A 253 13.32 28.29 7.00
N ASN A 254 13.73 27.73 5.86
CA ASN A 254 13.23 28.10 4.53
C ASN A 254 12.25 27.07 3.94
N LEU A 255 11.99 25.94 4.62
CA LEU A 255 11.18 24.85 4.07
C LEU A 255 9.71 25.27 3.90
N LEU A 256 9.10 25.85 4.92
CA LEU A 256 7.71 26.35 4.83
C LEU A 256 7.56 27.46 3.78
N GLY A 257 8.57 28.32 3.63
CA GLY A 257 8.61 29.32 2.56
C GLY A 257 8.64 28.68 1.17
N ARG A 258 9.46 27.65 0.98
CA ARG A 258 9.53 26.87 -0.28
C ARG A 258 8.21 26.15 -0.55
N ILE A 259 7.63 25.49 0.45
CA ILE A 259 6.32 24.81 0.34
C ILE A 259 5.23 25.83 -0.06
N LYS A 260 5.14 26.97 0.64
CA LYS A 260 4.19 28.05 0.32
C LYS A 260 4.36 28.56 -1.11
N ALA A 261 5.60 28.68 -1.61
CA ALA A 261 5.90 29.13 -2.96
C ALA A 261 5.52 28.07 -4.03
N LEU A 262 5.77 26.79 -3.75
CA LEU A 262 5.46 25.69 -4.66
C LEU A 262 3.95 25.48 -4.79
N VAL A 263 3.25 25.44 -3.66
CA VAL A 263 1.78 25.30 -3.60
C VAL A 263 1.10 26.53 -4.18
N GLY A 264 1.57 27.74 -3.85
CA GLY A 264 1.13 28.99 -4.48
C GLY A 264 -0.39 29.15 -4.51
N ARG A 265 -0.98 29.12 -5.72
CA ARG A 265 -2.43 29.25 -5.96
C ARG A 265 -3.22 27.97 -5.73
N ASN A 266 -2.57 26.81 -5.69
CA ASN A 266 -3.21 25.52 -5.51
C ASN A 266 -3.45 25.18 -4.02
N ARG A 267 -3.39 26.17 -3.11
CA ARG A 267 -3.63 25.97 -1.66
C ARG A 267 -4.98 25.33 -1.35
N GLU A 268 -6.01 25.67 -2.13
CA GLU A 268 -7.36 25.09 -2.00
C GLU A 268 -7.48 23.66 -2.57
N LYS A 269 -6.42 23.16 -3.19
CA LYS A 269 -6.32 21.78 -3.72
C LYS A 269 -5.35 20.94 -2.92
N VAL A 270 -4.81 21.45 -1.82
CA VAL A 270 -3.79 20.75 -1.02
C VAL A 270 -4.29 20.58 0.41
N LEU A 271 -4.19 19.36 0.92
CA LEU A 271 -4.43 19.02 2.32
C LEU A 271 -3.10 18.64 2.96
N PHE A 272 -2.68 19.39 3.97
CA PHE A 272 -1.48 19.05 4.73
C PHE A 272 -1.80 18.17 5.93
N ILE A 273 -0.96 17.18 6.20
CA ILE A 273 -1.05 16.31 7.36
C ILE A 273 0.28 16.42 8.11
N TRP A 274 0.21 16.93 9.35
CA TRP A 274 1.38 17.14 10.21
C TRP A 274 1.32 16.18 11.38
N ASP A 275 2.25 15.24 11.43
CA ASP A 275 2.41 14.34 12.58
C ASP A 275 3.40 14.91 13.59
N GLU A 276 3.29 14.47 14.84
CA GLU A 276 4.11 14.94 15.97
C GLU A 276 4.12 16.48 16.08
N PHE A 277 2.95 17.09 15.95
CA PHE A 277 2.85 18.55 15.86
C PHE A 277 3.30 19.29 17.11
N HIS A 278 3.33 18.61 18.25
CA HIS A 278 3.85 19.16 19.49
C HIS A 278 5.31 19.65 19.35
N VAL A 279 6.07 19.08 18.42
CA VAL A 279 7.47 19.46 18.17
C VAL A 279 7.57 20.87 17.60
N VAL A 280 6.56 21.33 16.85
CA VAL A 280 6.48 22.72 16.33
C VAL A 280 6.65 23.76 17.44
N CYS A 281 6.18 23.46 18.66
CA CYS A 281 6.20 24.38 19.79
C CYS A 281 7.52 24.49 20.52
N LYS A 282 8.48 23.60 20.25
CA LYS A 282 9.78 23.59 20.93
C LYS A 282 10.80 24.51 20.24
N ASP A 283 10.46 25.08 19.08
CA ASP A 283 11.37 25.85 18.21
C ASP A 283 10.67 27.10 17.60
N HIS A 284 11.42 27.95 16.89
CA HIS A 284 10.95 29.14 16.17
C HIS A 284 9.92 28.85 15.05
N LEU A 285 9.67 27.58 14.75
CA LEU A 285 8.69 27.12 13.75
C LEU A 285 7.25 27.49 14.15
N ALA A 286 6.96 27.64 15.44
CA ALA A 286 5.63 27.97 15.93
C ALA A 286 5.06 29.26 15.35
N ASP A 287 5.89 30.30 15.17
CA ASP A 287 5.43 31.57 14.62
C ASP A 287 5.21 31.49 13.11
N GLN A 288 6.05 30.76 12.38
CA GLN A 288 5.82 30.48 10.96
C GLN A 288 4.54 29.67 10.72
N MET A 289 4.25 28.71 11.61
CA MET A 289 3.04 27.89 11.58
C MET A 289 1.79 28.69 11.93
N LYS A 290 1.87 29.64 12.88
CA LYS A 290 0.78 30.60 13.12
C LYS A 290 0.42 31.35 11.82
N THR A 291 1.41 31.91 11.13
CA THR A 291 1.16 32.58 9.84
C THR A 291 0.66 31.60 8.78
N HIS A 292 1.18 30.37 8.74
CA HIS A 292 0.72 29.36 7.78
C HIS A 292 -0.74 28.97 8.00
N PHE A 293 -1.21 28.92 9.25
CA PHE A 293 -2.57 28.50 9.59
C PHE A 293 -3.53 29.65 9.90
N ASP A 294 -3.16 30.90 9.61
CA ASP A 294 -4.08 32.04 9.73
C ASP A 294 -5.35 31.82 8.88
N PRO A 295 -6.51 32.35 9.29
CA PRO A 295 -7.76 32.26 8.53
C PRO A 295 -7.81 33.23 7.33
N GLY A 296 -6.78 34.04 7.11
CA GLY A 296 -6.72 34.99 6.01
C GLY A 296 -6.48 34.34 4.63
N PRO A 297 -6.56 35.12 3.54
CA PRO A 297 -6.34 34.62 2.17
C PRO A 297 -4.93 34.06 1.94
N GLN A 298 -3.98 34.38 2.82
CA GLN A 298 -2.60 33.86 2.79
C GLN A 298 -2.40 32.58 3.61
N GLY A 299 -3.40 32.16 4.37
CA GLY A 299 -3.35 30.95 5.16
C GLY A 299 -3.63 29.70 4.34
N GLN A 300 -3.20 28.56 4.87
CA GLN A 300 -3.54 27.26 4.34
C GLN A 300 -4.94 26.87 4.83
N PRO A 301 -5.91 26.61 3.93
CA PRO A 301 -7.28 26.32 4.33
C PRO A 301 -7.43 24.92 4.95
N TYR A 302 -6.75 23.92 4.37
CA TYR A 302 -6.93 22.52 4.77
C TYR A 302 -5.65 21.97 5.41
N ALA A 303 -5.78 21.53 6.67
CA ALA A 303 -4.73 20.88 7.42
C ALA A 303 -5.33 19.89 8.44
N ILE A 304 -4.67 18.75 8.61
CA ILE A 304 -4.85 17.80 9.70
C ILE A 304 -3.56 17.81 10.51
N VAL A 305 -3.70 17.86 11.82
CA VAL A 305 -2.60 17.93 12.76
C VAL A 305 -2.77 16.82 13.78
N ILE A 306 -1.70 16.10 14.10
CA ILE A 306 -1.72 14.93 14.97
C ILE A 306 -0.79 15.17 16.16
N THR A 307 -1.29 14.88 17.36
CA THR A 307 -0.52 15.01 18.62
C THR A 307 -1.17 14.16 19.72
N THR A 308 -0.45 13.92 20.81
CA THR A 308 -0.98 13.20 21.98
C THR A 308 -1.71 14.12 22.96
N ASP A 309 -2.53 13.56 23.85
CA ASP A 309 -3.22 14.35 24.89
C ASP A 309 -2.21 14.99 25.85
N GLU A 310 -1.16 14.26 26.22
CA GLU A 310 -0.11 14.70 27.14
C GLU A 310 0.63 15.94 26.59
N GLU A 311 0.84 15.98 25.28
CA GLU A 311 1.49 17.07 24.56
C GLU A 311 0.61 18.32 24.44
N ILE A 312 -0.71 18.16 24.30
CA ILE A 312 -1.63 19.29 24.20
C ILE A 312 -1.65 20.11 25.48
N ASP A 313 -1.60 19.46 26.63
CA ASP A 313 -1.59 20.18 27.90
C ASP A 313 -0.31 21.00 28.07
N ALA A 314 0.83 20.51 27.58
CA ALA A 314 2.06 21.30 27.48
C ALA A 314 1.89 22.50 26.53
N PHE A 315 1.21 22.31 25.39
CA PHE A 315 0.93 23.33 24.40
C PHE A 315 0.01 24.45 24.92
N ARG A 316 -0.98 24.09 25.75
CA ARG A 316 -1.92 25.03 26.39
C ARG A 316 -1.26 25.86 27.48
N ARG A 317 -0.32 25.28 28.23
CA ARG A 317 0.43 25.98 29.29
C ARG A 317 1.44 26.99 28.73
N GLY A 318 1.91 26.81 27.48
CA GLY A 318 2.79 27.75 26.81
C GLY A 318 2.08 28.91 26.09
N SER A 319 2.87 29.86 25.55
CA SER A 319 2.40 31.05 24.82
C SER A 319 1.75 30.78 23.45
N HIS A 320 1.52 29.51 23.09
CA HIS A 320 1.07 29.09 21.76
C HIS A 320 -0.38 28.57 21.75
N GLY A 321 -1.10 28.60 22.87
CA GLY A 321 -2.50 28.14 22.97
C GLY A 321 -3.47 28.82 21.99
N ALA A 322 -3.15 30.02 21.48
CA ALA A 322 -3.93 30.69 20.44
C ALA A 322 -3.92 29.94 19.09
N LEU A 323 -2.88 29.15 18.79
CA LEU A 323 -2.78 28.35 17.57
C LEU A 323 -3.79 27.20 17.60
N LEU A 324 -3.94 26.51 18.73
CA LEU A 324 -4.87 25.38 18.88
C LEU A 324 -6.33 25.79 18.71
N ARG A 325 -6.70 27.03 19.04
CA ARG A 325 -8.06 27.55 18.85
C ARG A 325 -8.51 27.60 17.38
N ARG A 326 -7.59 27.44 16.42
CA ARG A 326 -7.85 27.46 14.98
C ARG A 326 -8.17 26.08 14.41
N PHE A 327 -8.11 25.05 15.25
CA PHE A 327 -8.38 23.67 14.88
C PHE A 327 -9.65 23.18 15.55
N GLU A 328 -10.44 22.42 14.81
CA GLU A 328 -11.51 21.58 15.32
C GLU A 328 -10.86 20.35 15.97
N ARG A 329 -11.05 20.17 17.27
CA ARG A 329 -10.51 19.01 18.00
C ARG A 329 -11.38 17.79 17.74
N ILE A 330 -10.76 16.71 17.27
CA ILE A 330 -11.39 15.40 17.13
C ILE A 330 -10.61 14.42 18.01
N GLU A 331 -11.29 13.85 18.98
CA GLU A 331 -10.72 12.90 19.93
C GLU A 331 -10.80 11.48 19.39
N ILE A 332 -9.65 10.79 19.40
CA ILE A 332 -9.49 9.40 19.00
C ILE A 332 -9.24 8.60 20.28
N SER A 333 -10.25 7.83 20.69
CA SER A 333 -10.16 6.92 21.81
C SER A 333 -9.31 5.70 21.46
N ARG A 334 -8.81 5.00 22.51
CA ARG A 334 -8.15 3.70 22.32
C ARG A 334 -9.11 2.72 21.63
N CYS A 335 -8.54 1.87 20.79
CA CYS A 335 -9.26 0.80 20.14
C CYS A 335 -9.63 -0.26 21.19
N ASP A 336 -10.92 -0.58 21.34
CA ASP A 336 -11.39 -1.64 22.24
C ASP A 336 -11.31 -3.02 21.57
N ASN A 337 -11.45 -4.09 22.36
CA ASN A 337 -11.38 -5.47 21.86
C ASN A 337 -12.44 -5.76 20.79
N GLN A 338 -13.66 -5.23 20.95
CA GLN A 338 -14.72 -5.43 19.97
C GLN A 338 -14.40 -4.78 18.63
N ARG A 339 -13.75 -3.61 18.64
CA ARG A 339 -13.26 -2.95 17.44
C ARG A 339 -12.05 -3.65 16.85
N ALA A 340 -11.15 -4.19 17.67
CA ALA A 340 -10.04 -5.03 17.24
C ALA A 340 -10.52 -6.21 16.39
N LEU A 341 -11.51 -6.95 16.90
CA LEU A 341 -12.12 -8.10 16.24
C LEU A 341 -12.81 -7.73 14.92
N ARG A 342 -13.22 -6.47 14.74
CA ARG A 342 -13.73 -5.97 13.45
C ARG A 342 -12.62 -5.59 12.47
N LEU A 343 -11.45 -5.16 12.95
CA LEU A 343 -10.34 -4.67 12.12
C LEU A 343 -9.39 -5.79 11.66
N LEU A 344 -9.15 -6.81 12.49
CA LEU A 344 -8.24 -7.91 12.15
C LEU A 344 -8.65 -8.67 10.88
N PRO A 345 -9.94 -9.01 10.66
CA PRO A 345 -10.38 -9.64 9.41
C PRO A 345 -10.14 -8.75 8.18
N SER A 346 -10.33 -7.42 8.30
CA SER A 346 -10.16 -6.52 7.16
C SER A 346 -8.69 -6.38 6.76
N LEU A 347 -7.76 -6.39 7.73
CA LEU A 347 -6.32 -6.46 7.46
C LEU A 347 -5.94 -7.75 6.70
N LEU A 348 -6.47 -8.90 7.14
CA LEU A 348 -6.22 -10.18 6.49
C LEU A 348 -6.66 -10.17 5.03
N ILE A 349 -7.89 -9.71 4.76
CA ILE A 349 -8.44 -9.60 3.40
C ILE A 349 -7.58 -8.66 2.53
N ARG A 350 -7.06 -7.57 3.11
CA ARG A 350 -6.24 -6.59 2.38
C ARG A 350 -4.87 -7.13 2.02
N LYS A 351 -4.19 -7.80 2.94
CA LYS A 351 -2.81 -8.27 2.76
C LYS A 351 -2.69 -9.61 2.06
N MET A 352 -3.55 -10.55 2.43
CA MET A 352 -3.49 -11.93 1.94
C MET A 352 -4.91 -12.51 1.87
N PRO A 353 -5.74 -12.10 0.90
CA PRO A 353 -7.14 -12.54 0.79
C PRO A 353 -7.29 -14.07 0.63
N GLU A 354 -6.27 -14.71 0.08
CA GLU A 354 -6.15 -16.16 -0.08
C GLU A 354 -5.60 -16.88 1.17
N ALA A 355 -5.30 -16.15 2.24
CA ALA A 355 -4.96 -16.74 3.54
C ALA A 355 -6.09 -17.62 4.04
N ILE A 356 -5.71 -18.73 4.67
CA ILE A 356 -6.63 -19.62 5.34
C ILE A 356 -6.55 -19.32 6.83
N VAL A 357 -7.70 -19.00 7.41
CA VAL A 357 -7.88 -18.82 8.84
C VAL A 357 -8.97 -19.79 9.27
N LEU A 358 -8.60 -20.75 10.10
CA LEU A 358 -9.54 -21.69 10.69
C LEU A 358 -10.14 -21.04 11.93
N ASN A 359 -11.47 -21.09 12.06
CA ASN A 359 -12.22 -20.50 13.17
C ASN A 359 -11.79 -19.04 13.47
N PRO A 360 -12.02 -18.08 12.54
CA PRO A 360 -11.48 -16.72 12.65
C PRO A 360 -11.85 -16.00 13.95
N GLU A 361 -13.09 -16.16 14.44
CA GLU A 361 -13.51 -15.55 15.71
C GLU A 361 -12.67 -16.03 16.89
N GLU A 362 -12.50 -17.34 17.03
CA GLU A 362 -11.71 -17.96 18.10
C GLU A 362 -10.23 -17.59 17.98
N LEU A 363 -9.68 -17.57 16.76
CA LEU A 363 -8.29 -17.23 16.52
C LEU A 363 -7.98 -15.76 16.85
N PHE A 364 -8.84 -14.82 16.42
CA PHE A 364 -8.62 -13.41 16.69
C PHE A 364 -8.82 -13.06 18.16
N THR A 365 -9.75 -13.73 18.85
CA THR A 365 -9.86 -13.63 20.32
C THR A 365 -8.60 -14.17 20.99
N TYR A 366 -8.12 -15.35 20.60
CA TYR A 366 -6.88 -15.93 21.09
C TYR A 366 -5.69 -14.98 20.89
N LEU A 367 -5.53 -14.41 19.70
CA LEU A 367 -4.49 -13.45 19.38
C LEU A 367 -4.48 -12.25 20.34
N ILE A 368 -5.64 -11.64 20.56
CA ILE A 368 -5.78 -10.49 21.47
C ILE A 368 -5.43 -10.88 22.91
N ASP A 369 -5.90 -12.03 23.38
CA ASP A 369 -5.63 -12.51 24.74
C ASP A 369 -4.14 -12.86 24.93
N GLN A 370 -3.50 -13.51 23.96
CA GLN A 370 -2.07 -13.82 24.01
C GLN A 370 -1.21 -12.55 24.00
N CYS A 371 -1.55 -11.56 23.18
CA CYS A 371 -0.88 -10.26 23.19
C CYS A 371 -1.04 -9.56 24.55
N ARG A 372 -2.18 -9.74 25.24
CA ARG A 372 -2.40 -9.16 26.58
C ARG A 372 -1.54 -9.85 27.65
N GLU A 373 -1.43 -11.16 27.59
CA GLU A 373 -0.83 -11.97 28.66
C GLU A 373 0.68 -12.10 28.55
N LYS A 374 1.21 -12.24 27.33
CA LYS A 374 2.63 -12.58 27.10
C LYS A 374 3.51 -11.38 26.76
N LEU A 375 2.94 -10.27 26.25
CA LEU A 375 3.76 -9.12 25.87
C LEU A 375 4.09 -8.22 27.08
N PRO A 376 5.35 -7.79 27.25
CA PRO A 376 5.77 -7.06 28.43
C PRO A 376 5.12 -5.65 28.52
N PRO A 377 4.51 -5.29 29.66
CA PRO A 377 3.71 -4.06 29.82
C PRO A 377 4.53 -2.76 29.77
N GLU A 378 5.85 -2.86 29.97
CA GLU A 378 6.78 -1.72 29.93
C GLU A 378 7.02 -1.21 28.50
N ARG A 379 6.79 -2.06 27.49
CA ARG A 379 7.04 -1.74 26.08
C ARG A 379 5.78 -1.88 25.22
N PHE A 380 4.87 -2.75 25.61
CA PHE A 380 3.57 -2.91 24.98
C PHE A 380 2.53 -2.31 25.89
N ILE A 381 1.93 -1.20 25.47
CA ILE A 381 0.83 -0.61 26.22
C ILE A 381 -0.29 -1.66 26.23
N PRO A 382 -0.72 -2.13 27.43
CA PRO A 382 -1.78 -3.11 27.54
C PRO A 382 -3.04 -2.59 26.83
N TYR A 383 -3.79 -3.49 26.19
CA TYR A 383 -5.01 -3.16 25.44
C TYR A 383 -4.81 -2.41 24.11
N GLN A 384 -3.62 -2.51 23.48
CA GLN A 384 -3.41 -1.98 22.14
C GLN A 384 -3.58 -3.02 21.04
N VAL A 385 -4.57 -2.78 20.19
CA VAL A 385 -4.84 -3.53 18.95
C VAL A 385 -3.66 -3.51 17.98
N HIS A 386 -2.82 -2.49 18.06
CA HIS A 386 -1.58 -2.41 17.30
C HIS A 386 -0.71 -3.66 17.47
N ASN A 387 -0.61 -4.21 18.68
CA ASN A 387 0.22 -5.38 18.97
C ASN A 387 -0.33 -6.63 18.27
N ALA A 388 -1.66 -6.81 18.30
CA ALA A 388 -2.33 -7.89 17.59
C ALA A 388 -2.15 -7.75 16.06
N LEU A 389 -2.20 -6.51 15.55
CA LEU A 389 -1.93 -6.23 14.13
C LEU A 389 -0.48 -6.48 13.75
N GLU A 390 0.50 -6.14 14.61
CA GLU A 390 1.92 -6.41 14.40
C GLU A 390 2.20 -7.92 14.37
N VAL A 391 1.67 -8.67 15.33
CA VAL A 391 1.78 -10.14 15.36
C VAL A 391 1.11 -10.76 14.13
N LEU A 392 -0.08 -10.31 13.75
CA LEU A 392 -0.77 -10.81 12.56
C LEU A 392 0.04 -10.50 11.30
N ASN A 393 0.57 -9.28 11.16
CA ASN A 393 1.43 -8.90 10.04
C ASN A 393 2.66 -9.82 9.94
N ARG A 394 3.33 -10.08 11.07
CA ARG A 394 4.49 -10.98 11.09
C ARG A 394 4.11 -12.42 10.76
N CYS A 395 2.93 -12.90 11.19
CA CYS A 395 2.41 -14.20 10.76
C CYS A 395 2.25 -14.27 9.23
N LEU A 396 1.73 -13.22 8.61
CA LEU A 396 1.55 -13.15 7.16
C LEU A 396 2.90 -13.09 6.42
N GLU A 397 3.86 -12.35 6.96
CA GLU A 397 5.24 -12.33 6.43
C GLU A 397 5.88 -13.71 6.50
N LEU A 398 5.82 -14.41 7.63
CA LEU A 398 6.36 -15.76 7.77
C LEU A 398 5.70 -16.76 6.82
N ILE A 399 4.40 -16.60 6.55
CA ILE A 399 3.71 -17.39 5.53
C ILE A 399 4.30 -17.09 4.15
N GLY A 400 4.50 -15.82 3.80
CA GLY A 400 5.14 -15.41 2.55
C GLY A 400 6.60 -15.89 2.42
N GLU A 401 7.41 -15.75 3.47
CA GLU A 401 8.80 -16.19 3.52
C GLU A 401 8.91 -17.71 3.35
N SER A 402 8.02 -18.50 3.96
CA SER A 402 8.00 -19.95 3.79
C SER A 402 7.73 -20.41 2.35
N GLN A 403 7.27 -19.50 1.49
CA GLN A 403 6.97 -19.74 0.08
C GLN A 403 8.11 -19.30 -0.85
N LEU A 404 9.14 -18.62 -0.32
CA LEU A 404 10.32 -18.25 -1.08
C LEU A 404 11.23 -19.47 -1.22
N ILE A 405 11.57 -19.80 -2.46
CA ILE A 405 12.51 -20.89 -2.77
C ILE A 405 13.91 -20.28 -2.80
N THR A 406 14.65 -20.49 -1.72
CA THR A 406 16.03 -20.02 -1.60
C THR A 406 17.00 -21.17 -1.90
N PRO A 407 18.03 -20.96 -2.74
CA PRO A 407 19.12 -21.93 -2.87
C PRO A 407 19.80 -22.16 -1.52
N SER A 408 20.28 -23.38 -1.26
CA SER A 408 21.04 -23.66 -0.03
C SER A 408 22.33 -22.83 0.00
N SER A 409 22.83 -22.51 1.20
CA SER A 409 24.11 -21.82 1.38
C SER A 409 25.27 -22.57 0.73
N GLU A 410 25.22 -23.91 0.73
CA GLU A 410 26.17 -24.78 0.04
C GLU A 410 26.09 -24.64 -1.49
N ALA A 411 24.89 -24.55 -2.07
CA ALA A 411 24.71 -24.34 -3.51
C ALA A 411 25.29 -22.99 -3.96
N LEU A 412 25.10 -21.94 -3.15
CA LEU A 412 25.66 -20.60 -3.41
C LEU A 412 27.19 -20.58 -3.33
N ALA A 413 27.77 -21.34 -2.39
CA ALA A 413 29.22 -21.50 -2.26
C ALA A 413 29.80 -22.27 -3.47
N ASP A 414 29.20 -23.40 -3.84
CA ASP A 414 29.60 -24.20 -5.01
C ASP A 414 29.48 -23.39 -6.31
N GLN A 415 28.42 -22.59 -6.47
CA GLN A 415 28.25 -21.70 -7.62
C GLN A 415 29.34 -20.62 -7.70
N SER A 416 29.68 -20.01 -6.56
CA SER A 416 30.73 -18.98 -6.49
C SER A 416 32.12 -19.55 -6.83
N GLU A 417 32.44 -20.76 -6.35
CA GLU A 417 33.70 -21.43 -6.65
C GLU A 417 33.80 -21.86 -8.13
N ILE A 418 32.71 -22.37 -8.71
CA ILE A 418 32.66 -22.71 -10.15
C ILE A 418 32.87 -21.45 -11.00
N GLN A 419 32.25 -20.32 -10.65
CA GLN A 419 32.43 -19.04 -11.34
C GLN A 419 33.86 -18.51 -11.20
N ALA A 420 34.46 -18.58 -10.01
CA ALA A 420 35.84 -18.19 -9.77
C ALA A 420 36.81 -19.03 -10.61
N HIS A 421 36.61 -20.35 -10.68
CA HIS A 421 37.46 -21.23 -11.48
C HIS A 421 37.26 -21.05 -12.99
N THR A 422 36.03 -20.83 -13.44
CA THR A 422 35.74 -20.53 -14.85
C THR A 422 36.43 -19.23 -15.28
N SER A 423 36.36 -18.20 -14.43
CA SER A 423 37.04 -16.92 -14.66
C SER A 423 38.57 -17.07 -14.67
N LEU A 424 39.12 -17.89 -13.77
CA LEU A 424 40.55 -18.23 -13.75
C LEU A 424 41.00 -19.02 -14.99
N ARG A 425 40.17 -19.94 -15.52
CA ARG A 425 40.47 -20.65 -16.78
C ARG A 425 40.46 -19.73 -17.99
N VAL A 426 39.51 -18.79 -18.05
CA VAL A 426 39.42 -17.78 -19.12
C VAL A 426 40.59 -16.79 -19.05
N ALA A 427 41.00 -16.39 -17.85
CA ALA A 427 42.16 -15.51 -17.65
C ALA A 427 43.52 -16.23 -17.79
N GLY A 428 43.58 -17.53 -17.46
CA GLY A 428 44.78 -18.36 -17.44
C GLY A 428 45.13 -19.04 -18.77
N ALA A 429 44.35 -18.85 -19.83
CA ALA A 429 44.66 -19.36 -21.17
C ALA A 429 45.96 -18.80 -21.79
N ALA A 430 46.69 -17.92 -21.08
CA ALA A 430 47.95 -17.33 -21.50
C ALA A 430 49.21 -17.95 -20.85
N SER A 431 49.13 -18.90 -19.91
CA SER A 431 50.35 -19.51 -19.35
C SER A 431 50.19 -20.94 -18.85
N SER A 432 51.22 -21.74 -19.12
CA SER A 432 51.34 -23.18 -18.90
C SER A 432 51.08 -23.63 -17.45
N VAL A 433 49.90 -24.20 -17.17
CA VAL A 433 49.61 -24.94 -15.92
C VAL A 433 48.79 -26.19 -16.27
N PHE A 434 49.43 -27.21 -16.85
CA PHE A 434 48.72 -28.41 -17.32
C PHE A 434 48.78 -29.63 -16.36
N ALA A 435 49.58 -29.59 -15.28
CA ALA A 435 49.72 -30.75 -14.38
C ALA A 435 48.89 -30.67 -13.08
N ILE A 436 48.50 -29.46 -12.62
CA ILE A 436 47.65 -29.26 -11.42
C ILE A 436 46.15 -29.19 -11.80
N GLY A 437 45.84 -29.05 -13.11
CA GLY A 437 44.48 -28.88 -13.62
C GLY A 437 43.60 -30.11 -13.47
N ALA A 438 44.13 -31.32 -13.65
CA ALA A 438 43.30 -32.53 -13.71
C ALA A 438 42.61 -32.88 -12.38
N GLU A 439 43.25 -32.61 -11.24
CA GLU A 439 42.68 -32.90 -9.92
C GLU A 439 41.65 -31.84 -9.50
N ARG A 440 41.95 -30.55 -9.73
CA ARG A 440 40.98 -29.46 -9.55
C ARG A 440 39.80 -29.54 -10.51
N ASP A 441 40.01 -29.95 -11.76
CA ASP A 441 38.94 -30.15 -12.74
C ASP A 441 38.02 -31.32 -12.31
N ARG A 442 38.55 -32.38 -11.67
CA ARG A 442 37.72 -33.45 -11.08
C ARG A 442 36.91 -32.95 -9.89
N GLU A 443 37.52 -32.18 -9.00
CA GLU A 443 36.82 -31.60 -7.84
C GLU A 443 35.69 -30.67 -8.27
N ILE A 444 35.93 -29.85 -9.29
CA ILE A 444 34.96 -28.90 -9.83
C ILE A 444 33.88 -29.60 -10.63
N SER A 445 34.21 -30.66 -11.37
CA SER A 445 33.21 -31.52 -12.00
C SER A 445 32.30 -32.17 -10.95
N GLY A 446 32.85 -32.61 -9.82
CA GLY A 446 32.07 -33.11 -8.69
C GLY A 446 31.18 -32.05 -8.03
N LYS A 447 31.66 -30.81 -7.86
CA LYS A 447 30.86 -29.66 -7.40
C LYS A 447 29.78 -29.27 -8.40
N ALA A 448 30.08 -29.27 -9.70
CA ALA A 448 29.12 -28.97 -10.77
C ALA A 448 28.01 -30.02 -10.85
N ALA A 449 28.33 -31.31 -10.68
CA ALA A 449 27.33 -32.38 -10.60
C ALA A 449 26.41 -32.21 -9.38
N ARG A 450 26.97 -31.88 -8.20
CA ARG A 450 26.19 -31.57 -6.99
C ARG A 450 25.29 -30.34 -7.18
N LEU A 451 25.82 -29.27 -7.75
CA LEU A 451 25.05 -28.06 -8.06
C LEU A 451 23.92 -28.35 -9.06
N SER A 452 24.18 -29.15 -10.10
CA SER A 452 23.15 -29.57 -11.06
C SER A 452 22.06 -30.41 -10.40
N GLN A 453 22.42 -31.28 -9.46
CA GLN A 453 21.45 -32.07 -8.70
C GLN A 453 20.62 -31.18 -7.77
N GLN A 454 21.25 -30.24 -7.08
CA GLN A 454 20.56 -29.26 -6.23
C GLN A 454 19.63 -28.34 -7.06
N GLN A 455 20.06 -27.91 -8.25
CA GLN A 455 19.22 -27.14 -9.18
C GLN A 455 18.02 -27.94 -9.67
N ALA A 456 18.18 -29.23 -9.98
CA ALA A 456 17.06 -30.09 -10.35
C ALA A 456 16.03 -30.21 -9.21
N ILE A 457 16.49 -30.39 -7.97
CA ILE A 457 15.63 -30.40 -6.77
C ILE A 457 14.93 -29.05 -6.58
N LEU A 458 15.62 -27.93 -6.81
CA LEU A 458 15.03 -26.59 -6.73
C LEU A 458 13.95 -26.37 -7.80
N ILE A 459 14.19 -26.80 -9.04
CA ILE A 459 13.22 -26.72 -10.15
C ILE A 459 11.99 -27.57 -9.84
N GLU A 460 12.17 -28.78 -9.30
CA GLU A 460 11.07 -29.63 -8.87
C GLU A 460 10.24 -28.95 -7.78
N ARG A 461 10.89 -28.45 -6.72
CA ARG A 461 10.22 -27.66 -5.68
C ARG A 461 9.53 -26.41 -6.22
N GLU A 462 10.12 -25.75 -7.21
CA GLU A 462 9.51 -24.58 -7.87
C GLU A 462 8.24 -24.95 -8.62
N CYS A 463 8.22 -26.09 -9.30
CA CYS A 463 7.01 -26.61 -9.93
C CYS A 463 5.93 -26.93 -8.89
N GLU A 464 6.29 -27.52 -7.76
CA GLU A 464 5.36 -27.86 -6.69
C GLU A 464 4.77 -26.63 -5.99
N VAL A 465 5.62 -25.64 -5.68
CA VAL A 465 5.18 -24.36 -5.10
C VAL A 465 4.30 -23.59 -6.09
N LYS A 466 4.61 -23.60 -7.39
CA LYS A 466 3.72 -23.03 -8.43
C LYS A 466 2.36 -23.71 -8.45
N ALA A 467 2.30 -25.03 -8.27
CA ALA A 467 1.03 -25.75 -8.17
C ALA A 467 0.22 -25.32 -6.93
N LEU A 468 0.88 -25.10 -5.79
CA LEU A 468 0.25 -24.54 -4.58
C LEU A 468 -0.31 -23.13 -4.84
N PHE A 469 0.44 -22.26 -5.53
CA PHE A 469 -0.03 -20.92 -5.91
C PHE A 469 -1.25 -20.97 -6.84
N LEU A 470 -1.28 -21.91 -7.79
CA LEU A 470 -2.44 -22.11 -8.66
C LEU A 470 -3.69 -22.48 -7.84
N LYS A 471 -3.56 -23.42 -6.89
CA LYS A 471 -4.67 -23.82 -5.99
C LYS A 471 -5.15 -22.66 -5.11
N ARG A 472 -4.24 -21.81 -4.61
CA ARG A 472 -4.61 -20.59 -3.87
C ARG A 472 -5.32 -19.57 -4.75
N GLY A 473 -4.89 -19.42 -6.00
CA GLY A 473 -5.59 -18.59 -7.00
C GLY A 473 -7.02 -19.07 -7.25
N GLN A 474 -7.23 -20.38 -7.33
CA GLN A 474 -8.57 -20.98 -7.43
C GLN A 474 -9.40 -20.74 -6.17
N LEU A 475 -8.80 -20.89 -4.97
CA LEU A 475 -9.47 -20.57 -3.70
C LEU A 475 -9.92 -19.11 -3.65
N LEU A 476 -9.06 -18.17 -4.09
CA LEU A 476 -9.39 -16.75 -4.17
C LEU A 476 -10.55 -16.49 -5.15
N ALA A 477 -10.56 -17.15 -6.30
CA ALA A 477 -11.65 -17.05 -7.26
C ALA A 477 -12.98 -17.55 -6.68
N ILE A 478 -12.95 -18.66 -5.94
CA ILE A 478 -14.12 -19.23 -5.27
C ILE A 478 -14.63 -18.31 -4.16
N LYS A 479 -13.74 -17.72 -3.34
CA LYS A 479 -14.13 -16.69 -2.36
C LYS A 479 -14.78 -15.49 -3.04
N LYS A 480 -14.22 -14.99 -4.15
CA LYS A 480 -14.84 -13.90 -4.94
C LYS A 480 -16.26 -14.25 -5.38
N LEU A 481 -16.44 -15.45 -5.92
CA LEU A 481 -17.74 -15.93 -6.36
C LEU A 481 -18.74 -16.07 -5.20
N PHE A 482 -18.29 -16.57 -4.05
CA PHE A 482 -19.08 -16.66 -2.83
C PHE A 482 -19.64 -15.28 -2.45
N TYR A 483 -18.76 -14.27 -2.33
CA TYR A 483 -19.15 -12.92 -1.96
C TYR A 483 -20.01 -12.23 -3.03
N GLN A 484 -19.75 -12.44 -4.32
CA GLN A 484 -20.61 -11.95 -5.40
C GLN A 484 -22.03 -12.53 -5.31
N THR A 485 -22.13 -13.83 -5.02
CA THR A 485 -23.42 -14.51 -4.87
C THR A 485 -24.15 -14.02 -3.61
N ALA A 486 -23.42 -13.85 -2.50
CA ALA A 486 -23.96 -13.29 -1.26
C ALA A 486 -24.55 -11.89 -1.49
N LEU A 487 -23.81 -11.01 -2.19
CA LEU A 487 -24.24 -9.66 -2.53
C LEU A 487 -25.50 -9.67 -3.41
N LYS A 488 -25.53 -10.52 -4.43
CA LYS A 488 -26.69 -10.69 -5.32
C LYS A 488 -27.94 -11.14 -4.55
N ILE A 489 -27.79 -12.05 -3.60
CA ILE A 489 -28.89 -12.52 -2.74
C ILE A 489 -29.37 -11.40 -1.81
N ALA A 490 -28.43 -10.71 -1.14
CA ALA A 490 -28.74 -9.65 -0.18
C ALA A 490 -29.48 -8.48 -0.82
N GLN A 491 -29.11 -8.10 -2.04
CA GLN A 491 -29.74 -7.00 -2.78
C GLN A 491 -31.10 -7.40 -3.41
N SER A 492 -31.39 -8.69 -3.51
CA SER A 492 -32.64 -9.17 -4.11
C SER A 492 -33.79 -9.22 -3.10
N LYS A 493 -34.95 -8.66 -3.49
CA LYS A 493 -36.19 -8.78 -2.70
C LYS A 493 -36.64 -10.25 -2.59
N LYS A 494 -36.51 -11.00 -3.68
CA LYS A 494 -36.82 -12.44 -3.78
C LYS A 494 -35.66 -13.14 -4.50
N PRO A 495 -34.67 -13.67 -3.78
CA PRO A 495 -33.53 -14.33 -4.40
C PRO A 495 -33.98 -15.57 -5.19
N LEU A 496 -33.32 -15.82 -6.32
CA LEU A 496 -33.56 -17.02 -7.12
C LEU A 496 -33.10 -18.24 -6.33
N ARG A 497 -33.84 -19.36 -6.45
CA ARG A 497 -33.44 -20.63 -5.82
C ARG A 497 -32.03 -21.05 -6.26
N SER A 498 -31.69 -20.86 -7.54
CA SER A 498 -30.35 -21.14 -8.06
C SER A 498 -29.26 -20.34 -7.34
N ASP A 499 -29.48 -19.07 -7.03
CA ASP A 499 -28.49 -18.26 -6.31
C ASP A 499 -28.31 -18.73 -4.86
N LEU A 500 -29.41 -19.08 -4.19
CA LEU A 500 -29.38 -19.64 -2.83
C LEU A 500 -28.65 -20.99 -2.79
N VAL A 501 -28.91 -21.86 -3.78
CA VAL A 501 -28.21 -23.14 -3.95
C VAL A 501 -26.71 -22.90 -4.17
N LYS A 502 -26.33 -22.02 -5.12
CA LYS A 502 -24.93 -21.67 -5.37
C LYS A 502 -24.24 -21.17 -4.10
N PHE A 503 -24.86 -20.23 -3.38
CA PHE A 503 -24.32 -19.69 -2.13
C PHE A 503 -24.11 -20.77 -1.07
N HIS A 504 -25.07 -21.69 -0.92
CA HIS A 504 -24.95 -22.80 0.01
C HIS A 504 -23.86 -23.79 -0.41
N LEU A 505 -23.83 -24.20 -1.68
CA LEU A 505 -22.84 -25.13 -2.22
C LEU A 505 -21.43 -24.59 -2.08
N ILE A 506 -21.20 -23.31 -2.42
CA ILE A 506 -19.88 -22.70 -2.31
C ILE A 506 -19.43 -22.68 -0.85
N GLY A 507 -20.21 -22.06 0.04
CA GLY A 507 -19.76 -21.81 1.42
C GLY A 507 -19.74 -23.07 2.30
N SER A 508 -20.54 -24.08 2.00
CA SER A 508 -20.63 -25.30 2.84
C SER A 508 -19.77 -26.45 2.33
N TYR A 509 -19.44 -26.48 1.04
CA TYR A 509 -18.73 -27.61 0.43
C TYR A 509 -17.48 -27.15 -0.32
N VAL A 510 -17.64 -26.33 -1.37
CA VAL A 510 -16.55 -26.03 -2.31
C VAL A 510 -15.40 -25.28 -1.63
N GLU A 511 -15.71 -24.22 -0.87
CA GLU A 511 -14.70 -23.43 -0.18
C GLU A 511 -13.92 -24.29 0.83
N ARG A 512 -14.62 -25.05 1.68
CA ARG A 512 -14.00 -25.91 2.70
C ARG A 512 -13.09 -26.97 2.10
N PHE A 513 -13.54 -27.58 1.00
CA PHE A 513 -12.77 -28.59 0.30
C PHE A 513 -11.51 -28.00 -0.34
N MET A 514 -11.61 -26.81 -0.95
CA MET A 514 -10.44 -26.12 -1.51
C MET A 514 -9.47 -25.64 -0.44
N GLN A 515 -9.97 -25.16 0.70
CA GLN A 515 -9.13 -24.88 1.86
C GLN A 515 -8.38 -26.12 2.31
N ALA A 516 -9.05 -27.26 2.48
CA ALA A 516 -8.41 -28.52 2.86
C ALA A 516 -7.33 -28.96 1.86
N ALA A 517 -7.61 -28.83 0.56
CA ALA A 517 -6.65 -29.17 -0.50
C ALA A 517 -5.40 -28.27 -0.50
N VAL A 518 -5.54 -26.97 -0.17
CA VAL A 518 -4.41 -26.05 -0.01
C VAL A 518 -3.61 -26.35 1.25
N ILE A 519 -4.29 -26.74 2.35
CA ILE A 519 -3.63 -27.15 3.60
C ILE A 519 -2.80 -28.41 3.38
N GLU A 520 -3.41 -29.46 2.81
CA GLU A 520 -2.74 -30.75 2.54
C GLU A 520 -1.51 -30.57 1.64
N GLU A 521 -1.62 -29.74 0.61
CA GLU A 521 -0.50 -29.42 -0.27
C GLU A 521 0.59 -28.61 0.45
N GLY A 522 0.19 -27.64 1.30
CA GLY A 522 1.12 -26.89 2.14
C GLY A 522 1.91 -27.78 3.10
N GLU A 523 1.21 -28.69 3.79
CA GLU A 523 1.84 -29.68 4.69
C GLU A 523 2.81 -30.60 3.95
N ARG A 524 2.42 -31.10 2.76
CA ARG A 524 3.29 -31.91 1.90
C ARG A 524 4.59 -31.19 1.54
N LEU A 525 4.52 -29.89 1.31
CA LEU A 525 5.65 -29.04 0.94
C LEU A 525 6.39 -28.44 2.14
N SER A 526 5.93 -28.68 3.37
CA SER A 526 6.43 -28.01 4.58
C SER A 526 6.36 -26.48 4.49
N VAL A 527 5.36 -25.96 3.77
CA VAL A 527 5.11 -24.53 3.57
C VAL A 527 3.94 -24.11 4.47
N LYS A 528 4.07 -22.97 5.15
CA LYS A 528 2.99 -22.44 5.98
C LYS A 528 1.91 -21.85 5.08
N THR A 529 0.67 -22.30 5.25
CA THR A 529 -0.49 -21.83 4.45
C THR A 529 -1.67 -21.34 5.30
N VAL A 530 -1.63 -21.60 6.62
CA VAL A 530 -2.69 -21.29 7.58
C VAL A 530 -2.14 -20.37 8.67
N VAL A 531 -2.94 -19.38 9.08
CA VAL A 531 -2.70 -18.67 10.33
C VAL A 531 -3.44 -19.44 11.43
N ASP A 532 -2.70 -20.06 12.34
CA ASP A 532 -3.22 -20.83 13.46
C ASP A 532 -2.62 -20.36 14.80
N GLN A 533 -3.08 -20.95 15.91
CA GLN A 533 -2.61 -20.59 17.25
C GLN A 533 -1.10 -20.84 17.42
N ARG A 534 -0.57 -21.91 16.80
CA ARG A 534 0.86 -22.26 16.87
C ARG A 534 1.74 -21.21 16.22
N LEU A 535 1.33 -20.70 15.06
CA LEU A 535 2.04 -19.63 14.37
C LEU A 535 2.02 -18.33 15.19
N ILE A 536 0.88 -18.01 15.81
CA ILE A 536 0.76 -16.85 16.71
C ILE A 536 1.74 -16.99 17.88
N ASP A 537 1.76 -18.15 18.55
CA ASP A 537 2.68 -18.38 19.67
C ASP A 537 4.14 -18.28 19.24
N GLN A 538 4.50 -18.88 18.11
CA GLN A 538 5.85 -18.77 17.54
C GLN A 538 6.25 -17.30 17.32
N VAL A 539 5.37 -16.50 16.71
CA VAL A 539 5.65 -15.08 16.42
C VAL A 539 5.77 -14.27 17.71
N ILE A 540 4.92 -14.53 18.70
CA ILE A 540 5.00 -13.85 19.99
C ILE A 540 6.32 -14.17 20.68
N GLU A 541 6.75 -15.44 20.67
CA GLU A 541 8.06 -15.84 21.21
C GLU A 541 9.23 -15.18 20.46
N GLU A 542 9.16 -15.07 19.13
CA GLU A 542 10.14 -14.39 18.30
C GLU A 542 10.22 -12.89 18.64
N ILE A 543 9.08 -12.21 18.75
CA ILE A 543 9.01 -10.79 19.13
C ILE A 543 9.57 -10.56 20.54
N ILE A 544 9.29 -11.47 21.48
CA ILE A 544 9.87 -11.42 22.82
C ILE A 544 11.39 -11.59 22.73
N ARG A 545 11.88 -12.59 21.98
CA ARG A 545 13.30 -12.90 21.85
C ARG A 545 14.10 -11.79 21.18
N ASP A 546 13.68 -11.33 20.00
CA ASP A 546 14.37 -10.33 19.19
C ASP A 546 14.46 -8.96 19.88
N ARG A 547 13.57 -8.71 20.83
CA ARG A 547 13.51 -7.44 21.57
C ARG A 547 13.92 -7.57 23.04
N THR A 548 14.36 -8.75 23.49
CA THR A 548 15.10 -8.89 24.75
C THR A 548 16.53 -8.39 24.49
N PRO A 549 17.01 -7.34 25.17
CA PRO A 549 18.38 -6.88 24.95
C PRO A 549 19.35 -8.02 25.26
N ALA A 550 20.29 -8.31 24.35
CA ALA A 550 21.33 -9.32 24.51
C ALA A 550 22.26 -9.08 25.73
N ASN A 551 22.02 -8.03 26.54
CA ASN A 551 22.84 -7.62 27.68
C ASN A 551 22.10 -7.72 29.03
N ALA A 552 21.13 -8.62 29.18
CA ALA A 552 20.53 -8.93 30.49
C ALA A 552 20.96 -10.30 31.04
N VAL A 553 22.02 -10.89 30.48
CA VAL A 553 22.74 -12.03 31.07
C VAL A 553 24.23 -11.68 31.08
N GLU A 554 24.63 -10.88 32.07
CA GLU A 554 25.91 -10.96 32.77
C GLU A 554 25.81 -10.27 34.13
#